data_AF-A0A9E5KL61-F1
#
_entry.id   AF-A0A9E5KL61-F1
#
_cell.length_a   1.000
_cell.length_b   1.000
_cell.length_c   1.000
_cell.angle_alpha   90.00
_cell.angle_beta   90.00
_cell.angle_gamma   90.00
#
_symmetry.space_group_name_H-M   'P 1'
#
loop_
_entity.id
_entity.type
_entity.pdbx_description
1 polymer ?
#
loop_
_entity_poly.entity_id
_entity_poly.type
_entity_poly.pdbx_seq_one_letter_code
_entity_poly.pdbx_strand_id
1 'polypeptide(L)'
;GSTEGDILSACSGVAQDMGFTIDESETRLGVLVASKTREASKFGERLAVAIIFGGDTANSMDKSQKIRLCIVVKPIAGADGKNEWIVRATFQRMVWNSYGQLNRLEALNEPELYTQFFDKLSKSVFLEAQKI
;
A
#
# COMPACT_ATOMS: atom_id res chain seq x y z
N GLY A 1 -24.29 2.65 8.02
CA GLY A 1 -23.21 3.32 7.27
C GLY A 1 -21.91 2.83 7.85
N SER A 2 -20.92 2.53 7.01
CA SER A 2 -19.64 1.93 7.43
C SER A 2 -18.90 2.82 8.43
N THR A 3 -18.34 2.21 9.46
CA THR A 3 -17.53 2.85 10.49
C THR A 3 -16.08 3.02 10.04
N GLU A 4 -15.29 3.81 10.77
CA GLU A 4 -13.84 3.95 10.53
C GLU A 4 -13.12 2.60 10.56
N GLY A 5 -13.52 1.75 11.52
CA GLY A 5 -12.96 0.42 11.72
C GLY A 5 -13.19 -0.49 10.52
N ASP A 6 -14.37 -0.41 9.90
CA ASP A 6 -14.70 -1.22 8.72
C ASP A 6 -13.81 -0.85 7.52
N ILE A 7 -13.53 0.44 7.35
CA ILE A 7 -12.65 0.94 6.28
C ILE A 7 -11.21 0.56 6.51
N LEU A 8 -10.71 0.69 7.75
CA LEU A 8 -9.36 0.26 8.10
C LEU A 8 -9.21 -1.26 7.96
N SER A 9 -10.23 -2.03 8.32
CA SER A 9 -10.28 -3.48 8.11
C SER A 9 -10.15 -3.82 6.63
N ALA A 10 -10.96 -3.17 5.78
CA ALA A 10 -10.87 -3.31 4.33
C ALA A 10 -9.47 -2.92 3.79
N CYS A 11 -8.89 -1.81 4.25
CA CYS A 11 -7.54 -1.39 3.88
C CYS A 11 -6.47 -2.43 4.28
N SER A 12 -6.60 -3.04 5.47
CA SER A 12 -5.68 -4.07 5.93
C SER A 12 -5.75 -5.34 5.08
N GLY A 13 -6.97 -5.76 4.69
CA GLY A 13 -7.18 -6.90 3.79
C GLY A 13 -6.59 -6.66 2.41
N VAL A 14 -6.77 -5.46 1.86
CA VAL A 14 -6.17 -5.06 0.56
C VAL A 14 -4.65 -5.06 0.63
N ALA A 15 -4.07 -4.51 1.71
CA ALA A 15 -2.63 -4.51 1.90
C ALA A 15 -2.07 -5.95 1.92
N GLN A 16 -2.73 -6.87 2.64
CA GLN A 16 -2.35 -8.29 2.68
C GLN A 16 -2.50 -8.98 1.31
N ASP A 17 -3.58 -8.69 0.57
CA ASP A 17 -3.82 -9.23 -0.78
C ASP A 17 -2.81 -8.69 -1.82
N MET A 18 -2.21 -7.52 -1.57
CA MET A 18 -1.07 -7.02 -2.35
C MET A 18 0.29 -7.61 -1.89
N GLY A 19 0.27 -8.43 -0.85
CA GLY A 19 1.43 -9.09 -0.26
C GLY A 19 2.26 -8.18 0.65
N PHE A 20 1.66 -7.14 1.22
CA PHE A 20 2.27 -6.36 2.30
C PHE A 20 2.00 -7.04 3.65
N THR A 21 2.97 -6.95 4.56
CA THR A 21 2.81 -7.26 5.96
C THR A 21 2.42 -6.00 6.71
N ILE A 22 1.43 -6.06 7.59
CA ILE A 22 1.03 -4.92 8.42
C ILE A 22 2.12 -4.69 9.47
N ASP A 23 2.72 -3.50 9.45
CA ASP A 23 3.73 -3.09 10.43
C ASP A 23 3.05 -2.45 11.66
N GLU A 24 2.04 -1.61 11.43
CA GLU A 24 1.33 -0.86 12.47
C GLU A 24 -0.10 -0.54 12.03
N SER A 25 -1.05 -0.54 12.96
CA SER A 25 -2.41 -0.09 12.75
C SER A 25 -2.91 0.63 14.00
N GLU A 26 -3.18 1.92 13.87
CA GLU A 26 -3.75 2.74 14.93
C GLU A 26 -5.14 3.21 14.48
N THR A 27 -6.16 2.49 14.93
CA THR A 27 -7.54 2.69 14.51
C THR A 27 -8.13 4.02 14.98
N ARG A 28 -7.65 4.53 16.11
CA ARG A 28 -8.11 5.81 16.68
C ARG A 28 -7.61 7.04 15.91
N LEU A 29 -6.49 6.91 15.20
CA LEU A 29 -5.93 7.98 14.36
C LEU A 29 -6.19 7.76 12.86
N GLY A 30 -6.85 6.66 12.49
CA GLY A 30 -7.12 6.34 11.10
C GLY A 30 -5.88 5.95 10.31
N VAL A 31 -4.81 5.45 10.95
CA VAL A 31 -3.52 5.19 10.28
C VAL A 31 -3.22 3.71 10.21
N LEU A 32 -2.78 3.25 9.03
CA LEU A 32 -2.24 1.92 8.81
C LEU A 32 -0.91 2.02 8.05
N VAL A 33 0.10 1.33 8.55
CA VAL A 33 1.40 1.21 7.89
C VAL A 33 1.65 -0.26 7.59
N ALA A 34 2.00 -0.54 6.35
CA ALA A 34 2.34 -1.87 5.90
C ALA A 34 3.64 -1.84 5.08
N SER A 35 4.36 -2.95 5.05
CA SER A 35 5.58 -3.05 4.28
C SER A 35 5.75 -4.38 3.56
N LYS A 36 6.45 -4.32 2.43
CA LYS A 36 6.83 -5.49 1.64
C LYS A 36 8.32 -5.39 1.34
N THR A 37 9.09 -6.35 1.86
CA THR A 37 10.51 -6.49 1.54
C THR A 37 10.64 -7.44 0.36
N ARG A 38 11.43 -7.06 -0.64
CA ARG A 38 11.83 -7.97 -1.70
C ARG A 38 13.34 -7.97 -1.82
N GLU A 39 13.92 -9.14 -1.62
CA GLU A 39 15.32 -9.39 -1.95
C GLU A 39 15.42 -9.62 -3.45
N ALA A 40 16.43 -9.00 -4.07
CA ALA A 40 16.66 -9.06 -5.50
C ALA A 40 17.18 -10.44 -5.92
N SER A 41 16.34 -11.48 -5.84
CA SER A 41 16.60 -12.77 -6.46
C SER A 41 15.29 -13.53 -6.67
N LYS A 42 14.73 -13.44 -7.88
CA LYS A 42 14.02 -14.53 -8.60
C LYS A 42 13.44 -14.02 -9.92
N PHE A 43 13.92 -14.65 -10.99
CA PHE A 43 13.75 -14.39 -12.41
C PHE A 43 12.31 -14.56 -12.98
N GLY A 44 11.29 -14.74 -12.12
CA GLY A 44 9.94 -15.17 -12.52
C GLY A 44 8.83 -14.10 -12.60
N GLU A 45 9.03 -12.89 -12.06
CA GLU A 45 7.94 -11.89 -11.89
C GLU A 45 8.17 -10.59 -12.69
N ARG A 46 8.59 -10.72 -13.95
CA ARG A 46 9.05 -9.58 -14.77
C ARG A 46 7.98 -8.53 -15.07
N LEU A 47 6.69 -8.87 -15.03
CA LEU A 47 5.61 -7.95 -15.41
C LEU A 47 5.17 -7.01 -14.28
N ALA A 48 5.02 -7.52 -13.05
CA ALA A 48 4.78 -6.68 -11.86
C ALA A 48 6.03 -5.85 -11.49
N VAL A 49 7.22 -6.39 -11.81
CA VAL A 49 8.50 -5.70 -11.61
C VAL A 49 8.64 -4.50 -12.54
N ALA A 50 8.17 -4.56 -13.78
CA ALA A 50 8.27 -3.43 -14.71
C ALA A 50 7.51 -2.19 -14.21
N ILE A 51 6.31 -2.40 -13.66
CA ILE A 51 5.45 -1.35 -13.13
C ILE A 51 6.04 -0.72 -11.86
N ILE A 52 6.58 -1.52 -10.94
CA ILE A 52 7.09 -1.02 -9.64
C ILE A 52 8.54 -0.50 -9.74
N PHE A 53 9.32 -1.00 -10.70
CA PHE A 53 10.77 -0.78 -10.76
C PHE A 53 11.26 -0.02 -12.00
N GLY A 54 10.36 0.43 -12.89
CA GLY A 54 10.69 1.39 -13.95
C GLY A 54 11.86 0.94 -14.83
N GLY A 55 11.71 -0.19 -15.54
CA GLY A 55 12.54 -0.61 -16.68
C GLY A 55 14.05 -0.86 -16.48
N ASP A 56 14.71 -0.30 -15.47
CA ASP A 56 16.17 -0.33 -15.34
C ASP A 56 16.64 -1.52 -14.50
N THR A 57 16.72 -2.67 -15.18
CA THR A 57 17.16 -3.95 -14.61
C THR A 57 18.69 -4.07 -14.46
N ALA A 58 19.46 -3.03 -14.77
CA ALA A 58 20.92 -3.13 -14.88
C ALA A 58 21.70 -3.07 -13.55
N ASN A 59 21.08 -2.68 -12.44
CA ASN A 59 21.78 -2.49 -11.15
C ASN A 59 21.23 -3.36 -10.00
N SER A 60 20.59 -4.48 -10.34
CA SER A 60 19.83 -5.36 -9.44
C SER A 60 20.67 -6.34 -8.62
N MET A 61 21.98 -6.45 -8.81
CA MET A 61 22.72 -7.61 -8.30
C MET A 61 22.87 -7.65 -6.77
N ASP A 62 22.57 -6.55 -6.05
CA ASP A 62 23.07 -6.40 -4.67
C ASP A 62 22.28 -5.36 -3.84
N LYS A 63 21.00 -5.16 -4.14
CA LYS A 63 20.16 -4.13 -3.49
C LYS A 63 18.93 -4.78 -2.87
N SER A 64 18.83 -4.76 -1.54
CA SER A 64 17.55 -5.02 -0.87
C SER A 64 16.65 -3.81 -1.02
N GLN A 65 15.37 -4.06 -1.22
CA GLN A 65 14.37 -3.01 -1.37
C GLN A 65 13.17 -3.30 -0.48
N LYS A 66 12.69 -2.26 0.20
CA LYS A 66 11.50 -2.31 1.05
C LYS A 66 10.54 -1.26 0.56
N ILE A 67 9.34 -1.70 0.22
CA ILE A 67 8.23 -0.82 -0.14
C ILE A 67 7.40 -0.62 1.12
N ARG A 68 7.18 0.63 1.50
CA ARG A 68 6.30 1.03 2.60
C ARG A 68 5.02 1.60 2.00
N LEU A 69 3.88 1.11 2.48
CA LEU A 69 2.54 1.61 2.20
C LEU A 69 2.03 2.27 3.48
N CYS A 70 1.75 3.57 3.41
CA CYS A 70 1.06 4.30 4.47
C CYS A 70 -0.35 4.63 4.00
N ILE A 71 -1.34 4.24 4.78
CA ILE A 71 -2.75 4.51 4.54
C ILE A 71 -3.26 5.41 5.66
N VAL A 72 -3.95 6.48 5.29
CA VAL A 72 -4.61 7.39 6.22
C VAL A 72 -6.08 7.48 5.84
N VAL A 73 -6.95 7.22 6.80
CA VAL A 73 -8.40 7.31 6.71
C VAL A 73 -8.84 8.50 7.56
N LYS A 74 -9.65 9.39 7.00
CA LYS A 74 -10.21 10.53 7.74
C LYS A 74 -11.71 10.67 7.50
N PRO A 75 -12.52 10.87 8.55
CA PRO A 75 -13.93 11.19 8.37
C PRO A 75 -14.07 12.59 7.78
N ILE A 76 -15.04 12.75 6.89
CA ILE A 76 -15.53 14.04 6.43
C ILE A 76 -17.04 14.10 6.63
N ALA A 77 -17.54 15.30 6.94
CA ALA A 77 -18.97 15.53 7.08
C ALA A 77 -19.61 15.46 5.69
N GLY A 78 -20.37 14.39 5.42
CA GLY A 78 -21.12 14.25 4.18
C GLY A 78 -22.31 15.21 4.13
N ALA A 79 -22.77 15.52 2.92
CA ALA A 79 -23.85 16.49 2.68
C ALA A 79 -25.19 16.13 3.38
N ASP A 80 -25.40 14.84 3.70
CA ASP A 80 -26.65 14.31 4.27
C ASP A 80 -26.53 13.88 5.75
N GLY A 81 -25.47 14.30 6.47
CA GLY A 81 -25.21 13.81 7.84
C GLY A 81 -24.74 12.35 7.89
N LYS A 82 -24.41 11.76 6.74
CA LYS A 82 -23.71 10.47 6.62
C LYS A 82 -22.21 10.70 6.75
N ASN A 83 -21.52 9.79 7.45
CA ASN A 83 -20.06 9.81 7.50
C ASN A 83 -19.51 9.37 6.14
N GLU A 84 -18.85 10.30 5.47
CA GLU A 84 -18.01 10.03 4.31
C GLU A 84 -16.55 9.92 4.77
N TRP A 85 -15.73 9.23 3.99
CA TRP A 85 -14.36 8.92 4.39
C TRP A 85 -13.39 9.18 3.25
N ILE A 86 -12.31 9.90 3.55
CA ILE A 86 -11.19 10.10 2.65
C ILE A 86 -10.12 9.08 2.99
N VAL A 87 -9.75 8.26 2.01
CA VAL A 87 -8.62 7.32 2.13
C VAL A 87 -7.46 7.82 1.28
N ARG A 88 -6.32 8.04 1.90
CA ARG A 88 -5.06 8.39 1.23
C ARG A 88 -4.06 7.25 1.39
N ALA A 89 -3.62 6.69 0.26
CA ALA A 89 -2.49 5.77 0.22
C ALA A 89 -1.22 6.52 -0.23
N THR A 90 -0.06 6.13 0.29
CA THR A 90 1.24 6.63 -0.17
C THR A 90 2.23 5.48 -0.16
N PHE A 91 2.85 5.26 -1.32
CA PHE A 91 3.87 4.23 -1.50
C PHE A 91 5.25 4.87 -1.50
N GLN A 92 6.18 4.27 -0.75
CA GLN A 92 7.57 4.70 -0.67
C GLN A 92 8.50 3.52 -0.88
N ARG A 93 9.56 3.70 -1.65
CA ARG A 93 10.63 2.73 -1.86
C ARG A 93 11.87 3.14 -1.09
N MET A 94 12.31 2.28 -0.20
CA MET A 94 13.62 2.34 0.44
C MET A 94 14.55 1.36 -0.28
N VAL A 95 15.73 1.85 -0.68
CA VAL A 95 16.75 1.06 -1.38
C VAL A 95 18.02 1.05 -0.55
N TRP A 96 18.54 -0.12 -0.24
CA TRP A 96 19.85 -0.28 0.41
C TRP A 96 20.90 -0.69 -0.62
N ASN A 97 22.15 -0.32 -0.35
CA ASN A 97 23.32 -0.83 -1.10
C ASN A 97 23.84 -2.14 -0.47
N SER A 98 24.82 -2.79 -1.13
CA SER A 98 25.46 -4.03 -0.63
C SER A 98 26.11 -3.89 0.74
N TYR A 99 26.43 -2.66 1.16
CA TYR A 99 27.01 -2.36 2.47
C TYR A 99 25.95 -2.17 3.57
N GLY A 100 24.67 -2.42 3.26
CA GLY A 100 23.56 -2.27 4.20
C GLY A 100 23.19 -0.81 4.50
N GLN A 101 23.71 0.15 3.75
CA GLN A 101 23.42 1.57 3.93
C GLN A 101 22.19 1.96 3.10
N LEU A 102 21.29 2.75 3.69
CA LEU A 102 20.16 3.31 2.98
C LEU A 102 20.67 4.27 1.90
N ASN A 103 20.50 3.87 0.64
CA ASN A 103 20.99 4.60 -0.52
C ASN A 103 19.96 5.64 -0.98
N ARG A 104 18.68 5.25 -1.05
CA ARG A 104 17.59 6.11 -1.54
C ARG A 104 16.28 5.88 -0.82
N LEU A 105 15.52 6.95 -0.64
CA LEU A 105 14.12 6.95 -0.22
C LEU A 105 13.33 7.71 -1.28
N GLU A 106 12.46 7.00 -1.99
CA GLU A 106 11.77 7.51 -3.18
C GLU A 106 10.26 7.36 -2.98
N ALA A 107 9.48 8.36 -3.38
CA ALA A 107 8.04 8.18 -3.53
C ALA A 107 7.76 7.33 -4.77
N LEU A 108 6.92 6.31 -4.64
CA LEU A 108 6.43 5.54 -5.78
C LEU A 108 5.10 6.14 -6.22
N ASN A 109 5.10 6.80 -7.38
CA ASN A 109 3.96 7.50 -7.96
C ASN A 109 3.39 6.78 -9.19
N GLU A 110 3.64 5.48 -9.31
CA GLU A 110 3.26 4.66 -10.46
C GLU A 110 1.73 4.52 -10.55
N PRO A 111 1.05 5.08 -11.57
CA PRO A 111 -0.41 5.11 -11.63
C PRO A 111 -1.04 3.73 -11.49
N GLU A 112 -0.45 2.70 -12.09
CA GLU A 112 -0.96 1.33 -12.06
C GLU A 112 -0.96 0.74 -10.65
N LEU A 113 0.01 1.12 -9.80
CA LEU A 113 0.07 0.69 -8.40
C LEU A 113 -1.10 1.26 -7.59
N TYR A 114 -1.40 2.54 -7.79
CA TYR A 114 -2.55 3.18 -7.14
C TYR A 114 -3.87 2.63 -7.68
N THR A 115 -4.01 2.48 -9.00
CA THR A 115 -5.20 1.89 -9.62
C THR A 115 -5.47 0.50 -9.06
N GLN A 116 -4.45 -0.38 -9.01
CA GLN A 116 -4.59 -1.71 -8.45
C GLN A 116 -5.03 -1.70 -6.97
N PHE A 117 -4.45 -0.81 -6.16
CA PHE A 117 -4.83 -0.66 -4.76
C PHE A 117 -6.28 -0.21 -4.60
N PHE A 118 -6.69 0.86 -5.30
CA PHE A 118 -8.03 1.41 -5.17
C PHE A 118 -9.12 0.52 -5.80
N ASP A 119 -8.80 -0.24 -6.86
CA ASP A 119 -9.69 -1.25 -7.42
C ASP A 119 -9.96 -2.39 -6.44
N LYS A 120 -8.94 -2.84 -5.71
CA LYS A 120 -9.11 -3.85 -4.65
C LYS A 120 -9.86 -3.27 -3.45
N LEU A 121 -9.55 -2.03 -3.06
CA LEU A 121 -10.21 -1.36 -1.95
C LEU A 121 -11.69 -1.11 -2.19
N SER A 122 -12.08 -0.63 -3.38
CA SER A 122 -13.49 -0.41 -3.71
C SER A 122 -14.32 -1.68 -3.57
N LYS A 123 -13.78 -2.83 -4.01
CA LYS A 123 -14.40 -4.15 -3.84
C LYS A 123 -14.48 -4.57 -2.38
N SER A 124 -13.39 -4.40 -1.62
CA SER A 124 -13.36 -4.78 -0.20
C SER A 124 -14.33 -3.95 0.63
N VAL A 125 -14.40 -2.64 0.42
CA VAL A 125 -15.34 -1.75 1.12
C VAL A 125 -16.78 -2.07 0.76
N PHE A 126 -17.04 -2.39 -0.52
CA PHE A 126 -18.37 -2.82 -0.95
C PHE A 126 -18.82 -4.10 -0.25
N LEU A 127 -17.94 -5.10 -0.13
CA LEU A 127 -18.22 -6.35 0.58
C LEU A 127 -18.42 -6.12 2.09
N GLU A 128 -17.60 -5.27 2.71
CA GLU A 128 -17.73 -4.96 4.14
C GLU A 128 -19.02 -4.19 4.43
N ALA A 129 -19.45 -3.30 3.53
CA ALA A 129 -20.72 -2.59 3.63
C ALA A 129 -21.96 -3.50 3.46
N GLN A 130 -21.79 -4.70 2.88
CA GLN A 130 -22.86 -5.70 2.71
C GLN A 130 -22.90 -6.77 3.79
N LYS A 131 -21.90 -6.85 4.66
CA LYS A 131 -21.97 -7.72 5.84
C LYS A 131 -22.99 -7.14 6.82
N ILE A 132 -24.15 -7.79 6.87
CA ILE A 132 -25.23 -7.58 7.84
C ILE A 132 -24.86 -8.28 9.15
#